data_AF-A0A4R1FAG7-F1
#
_entry.id   AF-A0A4R1FAG7-F1
#
_cell.length_a   1.000
_cell.length_b   1.000
_cell.length_c   1.000
_cell.angle_alpha   90.00
_cell.angle_beta   90.00
_cell.angle_gamma   90.00
#
_symmetry.space_group_name_H-M   'P 1'
#
loop_
_entity.id
_entity.type
_entity.pdbx_description
1 polymer ?
#
loop_
_entity_poly.entity_id
_entity_poly.type
_entity_poly.pdbx_seq_one_letter_code
_entity_poly.pdbx_strand_id
1 'polypeptide(L)'
;MSKQVFKTVFIFFILQLLAVTSISAAVPVNDELGNATIIGAFPFTDTVSAADSDDATSEADELECSSGFYNGTWWYSVTLSESGELTADAMSLNPALILPTDMSNQTAVNVAIYSGTTHPLTELACEGSFVRVPDPSDPGYTMVDITQSIINPTVTALVPAGTYYILVGNSTNTPTVGDIQVNVAFTPAALPAPVAENIPVNNPLALLLLILGLFSITLMKKRNQ
;
A
#
# COMPACT_ATOMS: atom_id res chain seq x y z
N MET A 1 -49.76 19.27 -36.58
CA MET A 1 -48.62 18.34 -36.71
C MET A 1 -49.13 17.03 -37.31
N SER A 2 -48.60 16.59 -38.45
CA SER A 2 -49.08 15.38 -39.14
C SER A 2 -48.77 14.12 -38.32
N LYS A 3 -49.67 13.11 -38.34
CA LYS A 3 -49.46 11.81 -37.67
C LYS A 3 -48.12 11.15 -38.04
N GLN A 4 -47.59 11.46 -39.23
CA GLN A 4 -46.28 11.02 -39.72
C GLN A 4 -45.12 11.70 -38.96
N VAL A 5 -45.21 13.00 -38.67
CA VAL A 5 -44.16 13.76 -37.96
C VAL A 5 -44.06 13.33 -36.49
N PHE A 6 -45.19 12.99 -35.85
CA PHE A 6 -45.20 12.51 -34.47
C PHE A 6 -44.53 11.13 -34.33
N LYS A 7 -44.74 10.21 -35.29
CA LYS A 7 -44.09 8.89 -35.28
C LYS A 7 -42.57 8.98 -35.45
N THR A 8 -42.09 9.84 -36.35
CA THR A 8 -40.64 9.99 -36.58
C THR A 8 -39.93 10.60 -35.37
N VAL A 9 -40.53 11.60 -34.72
CA VAL A 9 -39.98 12.19 -33.49
C VAL A 9 -39.98 11.20 -32.33
N PHE A 10 -41.04 10.42 -32.17
CA PHE A 10 -41.13 9.41 -31.10
C PHE A 10 -40.12 8.26 -31.28
N ILE A 11 -39.89 7.80 -32.52
CA ILE A 11 -38.86 6.78 -32.82
C ILE A 11 -37.46 7.34 -32.57
N PHE A 12 -37.17 8.58 -32.96
CA PHE A 12 -35.88 9.21 -32.67
C PHE A 12 -35.63 9.35 -31.16
N PHE A 13 -36.67 9.65 -30.37
CA PHE A 13 -36.57 9.75 -28.92
C PHE A 13 -36.33 8.39 -28.25
N ILE A 14 -36.98 7.32 -28.73
CA ILE A 14 -36.72 5.95 -28.26
C ILE A 14 -35.31 5.48 -28.64
N LEU A 15 -34.82 5.84 -29.84
CA LEU A 15 -33.48 5.46 -30.28
C LEU A 15 -32.37 6.17 -29.48
N GLN A 16 -32.62 7.38 -28.99
CA GLN A 16 -31.69 8.08 -28.08
C GLN A 16 -31.73 7.53 -26.64
N LEU A 17 -32.84 6.94 -26.20
CA LEU A 17 -32.92 6.27 -24.89
C LEU A 17 -32.21 4.90 -24.85
N LEU A 18 -31.93 4.29 -26.00
CA LEU A 18 -31.29 2.97 -26.10
C LEU A 18 -29.76 3.01 -26.19
N ALA A 19 -29.15 4.21 -26.25
CA ALA A 19 -27.71 4.39 -26.31
C ALA A 19 -27.09 4.65 -24.93
N VAL A 20 -27.57 3.97 -23.88
CA VAL A 20 -26.83 3.91 -22.61
C VAL A 20 -25.69 2.93 -22.81
N THR A 21 -24.54 3.44 -23.28
CA THR A 21 -23.29 2.70 -23.21
C THR A 21 -22.95 2.57 -21.73
N SER A 22 -23.05 1.36 -21.19
CA SER A 22 -22.43 1.04 -19.92
C SER A 22 -20.94 1.36 -20.05
N ILE A 23 -20.51 2.48 -19.46
CA ILE A 23 -19.09 2.72 -19.23
C ILE A 23 -18.72 1.68 -18.19
N SER A 24 -18.12 0.57 -18.63
CA SER A 24 -17.41 -0.30 -17.70
C SER A 24 -16.36 0.59 -17.06
N ALA A 25 -16.44 0.75 -15.75
CA ALA A 25 -15.38 1.42 -15.03
C ALA A 25 -14.08 0.59 -15.23
N ALA A 26 -12.97 1.31 -15.35
CA ALA A 26 -11.71 0.73 -15.80
C ALA A 26 -10.95 0.20 -14.59
N VAL A 27 -10.44 -1.03 -14.69
CA VAL A 27 -9.56 -1.63 -13.68
C VAL A 27 -8.44 -0.64 -13.34
N PRO A 28 -8.12 -0.44 -12.04
CA PRO A 28 -7.06 0.47 -11.62
C PRO A 28 -5.73 0.14 -12.29
N VAL A 29 -4.94 1.17 -12.63
CA VAL A 29 -3.68 0.97 -13.37
C VAL A 29 -2.67 0.11 -12.59
N ASN A 30 -2.67 0.23 -11.27
CA ASN A 30 -1.78 -0.48 -10.35
C ASN A 30 -2.42 -1.70 -9.69
N ASP A 31 -3.48 -2.27 -10.27
CA ASP A 31 -4.02 -3.59 -9.94
C ASP A 31 -3.04 -4.73 -10.30
N GLU A 32 -2.18 -4.39 -11.26
CA GLU A 32 -0.94 -4.99 -11.74
C GLU A 32 0.34 -5.06 -10.86
N LEU A 33 0.96 -6.20 -10.50
CA LEU A 33 2.33 -6.18 -9.95
C LEU A 33 3.30 -5.53 -10.96
N GLY A 34 3.12 -5.86 -12.25
CA GLY A 34 3.89 -5.30 -13.35
C GLY A 34 3.67 -3.81 -13.59
N ASN A 35 2.56 -3.26 -13.08
CA ASN A 35 2.17 -1.85 -13.22
C ASN A 35 2.12 -1.12 -11.87
N ALA A 36 2.82 -1.65 -10.85
CA ALA A 36 2.86 -1.09 -9.52
C ALA A 36 3.25 0.40 -9.52
N THR A 37 2.52 1.22 -8.77
CA THR A 37 2.80 2.65 -8.61
C THR A 37 4.17 2.86 -7.98
N ILE A 38 5.05 3.61 -8.64
CA ILE A 38 6.43 3.83 -8.17
C ILE A 38 6.46 4.91 -7.07
N ILE A 39 6.99 4.53 -5.91
CA ILE A 39 7.28 5.45 -4.80
C ILE A 39 8.67 6.06 -5.00
N GLY A 40 8.70 7.33 -5.40
CA GLY A 40 9.95 8.05 -5.70
C GLY A 40 10.56 8.84 -4.53
N ALA A 41 9.81 9.06 -3.44
CA ALA A 41 10.26 9.84 -2.29
C ALA A 41 9.45 9.50 -1.03
N PHE A 42 10.03 9.80 0.14
CA PHE A 42 9.40 9.61 1.45
C PHE A 42 9.27 10.93 2.22
N PRO A 43 8.21 11.10 3.04
CA PRO A 43 7.03 10.23 3.14
C PRO A 43 6.21 10.24 1.84
N PHE A 44 5.57 9.11 1.54
CA PHE A 44 4.68 8.94 0.39
C PHE A 44 3.23 8.81 0.87
N THR A 45 2.31 9.42 0.14
CA THR A 45 0.88 9.29 0.35
C THR A 45 0.17 9.17 -0.98
N ASP A 46 -0.80 8.26 -1.06
CA ASP A 46 -1.70 8.08 -2.19
C ASP A 46 -3.13 7.88 -1.69
N THR A 47 -4.12 7.97 -2.59
CA THR A 47 -5.52 7.71 -2.28
C THR A 47 -6.14 6.83 -3.37
N VAL A 48 -6.50 5.62 -2.99
CA VAL A 48 -7.32 4.71 -3.80
C VAL A 48 -8.77 5.12 -3.63
N SER A 49 -9.45 5.45 -4.74
CA SER A 49 -10.85 5.85 -4.66
C SER A 49 -11.76 4.66 -4.38
N ALA A 50 -12.92 4.91 -3.79
CA ALA A 50 -13.93 3.86 -3.60
C ALA A 50 -14.32 3.16 -4.92
N ALA A 51 -14.35 3.90 -6.05
CA ALA A 51 -14.64 3.33 -7.35
C ALA A 51 -13.53 2.40 -7.83
N ASP A 52 -12.26 2.78 -7.64
CA ASP A 52 -11.12 1.91 -7.94
C ASP A 52 -11.17 0.64 -7.10
N SER A 53 -11.65 0.73 -5.85
CA SER A 53 -11.89 -0.43 -4.97
C SER A 53 -12.88 -1.46 -5.50
N ASP A 54 -13.79 -1.06 -6.36
CA ASP A 54 -14.85 -1.95 -6.84
C ASP A 54 -14.43 -2.68 -8.12
N ASP A 55 -13.50 -2.09 -8.87
CA ASP A 55 -13.02 -2.61 -10.15
C ASP A 55 -11.66 -3.30 -10.05
N ALA A 56 -10.97 -3.18 -8.91
CA ALA A 56 -9.74 -3.90 -8.63
C ALA A 56 -9.96 -5.41 -8.60
N THR A 57 -8.94 -6.15 -8.99
CA THR A 57 -8.91 -7.61 -9.07
C THR A 57 -7.66 -8.15 -8.37
N SER A 58 -7.54 -9.48 -8.35
CA SER A 58 -6.34 -10.17 -7.90
C SER A 58 -5.61 -10.77 -9.10
N GLU A 59 -4.29 -10.75 -9.07
CA GLU A 59 -3.46 -11.42 -10.07
C GLU A 59 -3.33 -12.93 -9.81
N ALA A 60 -2.97 -13.69 -10.84
CA ALA A 60 -2.63 -15.10 -10.67
C ALA A 60 -1.36 -15.27 -9.82
N ASP A 61 -1.39 -16.23 -8.90
CA ASP A 61 -0.30 -16.55 -7.97
C ASP A 61 0.05 -15.42 -6.98
N GLU A 62 -0.81 -14.41 -6.87
CA GLU A 62 -0.76 -13.42 -5.81
C GLU A 62 -0.96 -14.10 -4.45
N LEU A 63 -0.01 -13.89 -3.54
CA LEU A 63 -0.12 -14.42 -2.20
C LEU A 63 -1.05 -13.52 -1.38
N GLU A 64 -2.06 -14.15 -0.80
CA GLU A 64 -2.90 -13.54 0.21
C GLU A 64 -2.10 -13.31 1.49
N CYS A 65 -2.42 -12.23 2.20
CA CYS A 65 -1.98 -12.08 3.58
C CYS A 65 -2.40 -13.33 4.36
N SER A 66 -1.56 -13.76 5.28
CA SER A 66 -1.98 -14.75 6.28
C SER A 66 -3.26 -14.38 7.05
N SER A 67 -3.66 -13.09 7.06
CA SER A 67 -4.88 -12.59 7.71
C SER A 67 -6.16 -12.66 6.85
N GLY A 68 -6.11 -12.94 5.54
CA GLY A 68 -7.33 -13.13 4.74
C GLY A 68 -7.21 -12.89 3.23
N PHE A 69 -8.33 -13.16 2.56
CA PHE A 69 -8.54 -13.08 1.11
C PHE A 69 -8.55 -11.65 0.59
N TYR A 70 -8.08 -11.42 -0.65
CA TYR A 70 -8.21 -10.14 -1.35
C TYR A 70 -9.19 -10.28 -2.52
N ASN A 71 -10.12 -9.34 -2.66
CA ASN A 71 -11.00 -9.24 -3.82
C ASN A 71 -10.47 -8.22 -4.85
N GLY A 72 -9.66 -7.26 -4.39
CA GLY A 72 -9.00 -6.26 -5.22
C GLY A 72 -7.72 -5.78 -4.55
N THR A 73 -6.69 -5.51 -5.35
CA THR A 73 -5.33 -5.27 -4.87
C THR A 73 -4.73 -4.03 -5.53
N TRP A 74 -3.90 -3.31 -4.79
CA TRP A 74 -3.13 -2.19 -5.33
C TRP A 74 -1.67 -2.37 -4.99
N TRP A 75 -0.87 -2.32 -6.03
CA TRP A 75 0.56 -2.52 -5.95
C TRP A 75 1.30 -1.19 -5.98
N TYR A 76 2.27 -1.08 -5.06
CA TYR A 76 3.24 -0.01 -5.02
C TYR A 76 4.64 -0.62 -5.02
N SER A 77 5.60 0.05 -5.66
CA SER A 77 6.99 -0.41 -5.69
C SER A 77 7.92 0.68 -5.18
N VAL A 78 8.96 0.28 -4.45
CA VAL A 78 9.99 1.20 -3.98
C VAL A 78 11.37 0.56 -4.07
N THR A 79 12.37 1.35 -4.45
CA THR A 79 13.77 0.92 -4.47
C THR A 79 14.57 1.74 -3.47
N LEU A 80 15.08 1.07 -2.44
CA LEU A 80 15.83 1.66 -1.34
C LEU A 80 17.33 1.56 -1.62
N SER A 81 18.06 2.67 -1.46
CA SER A 81 19.52 2.73 -1.66
C SER A 81 20.33 2.28 -0.45
N GLU A 82 19.69 2.11 0.70
CA GLU A 82 20.31 1.72 1.96
C GLU A 82 19.35 0.86 2.80
N SER A 83 19.90 0.18 3.81
CA SER A 83 19.09 -0.62 4.74
C SER A 83 18.36 0.29 5.72
N GLY A 84 17.17 -0.12 6.15
CA GLY A 84 16.39 0.64 7.13
C GLY A 84 15.08 -0.03 7.50
N GLU A 85 14.20 0.76 8.09
CA GLU A 85 12.85 0.38 8.46
C GLU A 85 11.88 0.94 7.42
N LEU A 86 11.15 0.05 6.74
CA LEU A 86 10.08 0.39 5.81
C LEU A 86 8.74 0.17 6.52
N THR A 87 7.92 1.21 6.58
CA THR A 87 6.59 1.20 7.20
C THR A 87 5.55 1.55 6.16
N ALA A 88 4.45 0.81 6.14
CA ALA A 88 3.29 1.07 5.29
C ALA A 88 2.01 0.96 6.10
N ASP A 89 1.07 1.86 5.85
CA ASP A 89 -0.29 1.82 6.41
C ASP A 89 -1.34 2.14 5.35
N ALA A 90 -2.55 1.63 5.57
CA ALA A 90 -3.68 1.81 4.68
C ALA A 90 -4.91 2.21 5.50
N MET A 91 -5.26 3.49 5.50
CA MET A 91 -6.34 4.04 6.30
C MET A 91 -7.62 4.22 5.47
N SER A 92 -8.75 3.70 5.96
CA SER A 92 -10.05 4.06 5.37
C SER A 92 -10.44 5.50 5.75
N LEU A 93 -10.65 6.36 4.76
CA LEU A 93 -11.00 7.78 4.93
C LEU A 93 -12.50 8.02 5.16
N ASN A 94 -13.34 6.99 4.92
CA ASN A 94 -14.76 7.08 5.16
C ASN A 94 -15.24 5.99 6.13
N PRO A 95 -15.39 6.30 7.43
CA PRO A 95 -15.92 5.36 8.40
C PRO A 95 -17.44 5.18 8.28
N ALA A 96 -18.13 5.91 7.38
CA ALA A 96 -19.52 5.61 7.03
C ALA A 96 -19.59 4.37 6.14
N LEU A 97 -19.06 3.27 6.67
CA LEU A 97 -19.28 1.94 6.18
C LEU A 97 -20.78 1.68 6.34
N ILE A 98 -21.54 1.85 5.25
CA ILE A 98 -22.93 1.38 5.21
C ILE A 98 -22.81 -0.13 5.15
N LEU A 99 -22.71 -0.74 6.33
CA LEU A 99 -22.72 -2.19 6.45
C LEU A 99 -24.08 -2.66 5.93
N PRO A 100 -24.12 -3.40 4.81
CA PRO A 100 -25.35 -4.09 4.42
C PRO A 100 -25.80 -4.96 5.59
N THR A 101 -27.10 -5.08 5.76
CA THR A 101 -27.73 -5.81 6.88
C THR A 101 -27.49 -7.31 6.85
N ASP A 102 -26.76 -7.83 5.87
CA ASP A 102 -26.26 -9.19 5.87
C ASP A 102 -24.82 -9.24 6.39
N MET A 103 -24.57 -10.21 7.27
CA MET A 103 -23.30 -10.35 8.01
C MET A 103 -22.33 -11.30 7.33
N SER A 104 -22.55 -11.59 6.05
CA SER A 104 -21.53 -12.20 5.19
C SER A 104 -20.52 -11.18 4.67
N ASN A 105 -20.76 -9.89 4.95
CA ASN A 105 -19.97 -8.77 4.46
C ASN A 105 -19.05 -8.22 5.56
N GLN A 106 -17.92 -8.90 5.75
CA GLN A 106 -16.81 -8.31 6.49
C GLN A 106 -16.08 -7.34 5.58
N THR A 107 -15.74 -6.17 6.12
CA THR A 107 -14.80 -5.25 5.48
C THR A 107 -13.47 -5.39 6.16
N ALA A 108 -12.44 -5.79 5.39
CA ALA A 108 -11.07 -5.70 5.85
C ALA A 108 -10.20 -5.01 4.81
N VAL A 109 -9.40 -4.08 5.31
CA VAL A 109 -8.26 -3.51 4.60
C VAL A 109 -7.02 -4.25 5.10
N ASN A 110 -6.15 -4.62 4.18
CA ASN A 110 -4.91 -5.31 4.46
C ASN A 110 -3.76 -4.54 3.84
N VAL A 111 -2.61 -4.57 4.50
CA VAL A 111 -1.37 -4.02 3.98
C VAL A 111 -0.24 -5.03 4.19
N ALA A 112 0.59 -5.22 3.18
CA ALA A 112 1.69 -6.16 3.19
C ALA A 112 2.94 -5.58 2.53
N ILE A 113 4.11 -6.00 3.00
CA ILE A 113 5.42 -5.71 2.40
C ILE A 113 5.99 -7.02 1.87
N TYR A 114 6.38 -7.00 0.61
CA TYR A 114 6.93 -8.12 -0.13
C TYR A 114 8.31 -7.83 -0.70
N SER A 115 9.08 -8.90 -0.93
CA SER A 115 10.33 -8.88 -1.70
C SER A 115 10.31 -9.92 -2.82
N GLY A 116 11.06 -9.67 -3.89
CA GLY A 116 11.09 -10.51 -5.09
C GLY A 116 10.94 -9.68 -6.36
N THR A 117 10.69 -10.34 -7.49
CA THR A 117 10.52 -9.68 -8.79
C THR A 117 9.31 -10.19 -9.59
N THR A 118 8.78 -11.36 -9.22
CA THR A 118 7.64 -12.02 -9.87
C THR A 118 6.93 -12.89 -8.83
N HIS A 119 5.65 -13.18 -9.04
CA HIS A 119 4.90 -14.10 -8.19
C HIS A 119 5.49 -15.53 -8.17
N PRO A 120 5.36 -16.24 -7.04
CA PRO A 120 4.96 -15.71 -5.74
C PRO A 120 6.10 -14.88 -5.12
N LEU A 121 5.76 -13.71 -4.58
CA LEU A 121 6.71 -12.90 -3.82
C LEU A 121 6.95 -13.49 -2.41
N THR A 122 8.00 -13.04 -1.74
CA THR A 122 8.28 -13.39 -0.33
C THR A 122 7.69 -12.34 0.60
N GLU A 123 6.69 -12.72 1.40
CA GLU A 123 6.07 -11.87 2.44
C GLU A 123 7.12 -11.54 3.52
N LEU A 124 7.30 -10.25 3.80
CA LEU A 124 8.18 -9.76 4.87
C LEU A 124 7.37 -9.34 6.11
N ALA A 125 6.22 -8.72 5.90
CA ALA A 125 5.30 -8.30 6.93
C ALA A 125 3.89 -8.20 6.33
N CYS A 126 2.87 -8.57 7.10
CA CYS A 126 1.49 -8.37 6.71
C CYS A 126 0.59 -8.13 7.93
N GLU A 127 -0.37 -7.22 7.78
CA GLU A 127 -1.40 -6.92 8.79
C GLU A 127 -2.73 -6.67 8.09
N GLY A 128 -3.80 -7.22 8.67
CA GLY A 128 -5.17 -6.99 8.22
C GLY A 128 -6.01 -6.41 9.35
N SER A 129 -6.85 -5.44 9.06
CA SER A 129 -7.83 -4.93 10.02
C SER A 129 -9.23 -5.13 9.48
N PHE A 130 -10.07 -5.82 10.25
CA PHE A 130 -11.45 -6.12 9.88
C PHE A 130 -12.44 -5.50 10.87
N VAL A 131 -13.56 -5.01 10.34
CA VAL A 131 -14.73 -4.65 11.14
C VAL A 131 -15.73 -5.80 11.05
N ARG A 132 -15.99 -6.46 12.19
CA ARG A 132 -17.05 -7.46 12.31
C ARG A 132 -18.35 -6.79 12.77
N VAL A 133 -19.40 -7.00 11.99
CA VAL A 133 -20.77 -6.75 12.45
C VAL A 133 -21.17 -7.90 13.38
N PRO A 134 -21.59 -7.60 14.63
CA PRO A 134 -22.12 -8.61 15.54
C PRO A 134 -23.30 -9.37 14.92
N ASP A 135 -23.31 -10.69 15.11
CA ASP A 135 -24.45 -11.52 14.74
C ASP A 135 -25.58 -11.37 15.77
N PRO A 136 -26.78 -10.84 15.41
CA PRO A 136 -27.89 -10.73 16.36
C PRO A 136 -28.42 -12.11 16.80
N SER A 137 -28.08 -13.17 16.08
CA SER A 137 -28.35 -14.57 16.47
C SER A 137 -27.24 -15.18 17.34
N ASP A 138 -26.11 -14.51 17.51
CA ASP A 138 -25.05 -14.91 18.45
C ASP A 138 -25.13 -14.06 19.74
N PRO A 139 -25.72 -14.59 20.83
CA PRO A 139 -25.93 -13.85 22.07
C PRO A 139 -24.63 -13.52 22.82
N GLY A 140 -23.45 -13.95 22.33
CA GLY A 140 -22.15 -13.66 22.92
C GLY A 140 -21.49 -12.36 22.44
N TYR A 141 -22.02 -11.68 21.41
CA TYR A 141 -21.36 -10.53 20.81
C TYR A 141 -21.98 -9.18 21.25
N THR A 142 -21.19 -8.36 21.93
CA THR A 142 -21.50 -6.95 22.18
C THR A 142 -21.40 -6.13 20.89
N MET A 143 -22.37 -5.25 20.68
CA MET A 143 -22.35 -4.29 19.57
C MET A 143 -21.08 -3.42 19.63
N VAL A 144 -20.20 -3.58 18.65
CA VAL A 144 -19.06 -2.67 18.46
C VAL A 144 -19.60 -1.39 17.84
N ASP A 145 -19.36 -0.25 18.48
CA ASP A 145 -19.67 1.05 17.91
C ASP A 145 -18.72 1.30 16.72
N ILE A 146 -19.22 1.00 15.52
CA ILE A 146 -18.53 1.17 14.25
C ILE A 146 -18.28 2.63 13.87
N THR A 147 -18.92 3.60 14.55
CA THR A 147 -18.72 5.02 14.24
C THR A 147 -17.36 5.57 14.68
N GLN A 148 -16.58 4.79 15.45
CA GLN A 148 -15.24 5.16 15.92
C GLN A 148 -14.12 4.21 15.45
N SER A 149 -14.45 3.17 14.69
CA SER A 149 -13.47 2.19 14.24
C SER A 149 -12.76 2.69 12.98
N ILE A 150 -11.65 3.40 13.17
CA ILE A 150 -10.72 3.70 12.08
C ILE A 150 -10.00 2.38 11.74
N ILE A 151 -10.21 1.89 10.53
CA ILE A 151 -9.44 0.78 9.96
C ILE A 151 -8.11 1.37 9.50
N ASN A 152 -7.01 1.02 10.18
CA ASN A 152 -5.67 1.48 9.84
C ASN A 152 -4.63 0.39 10.14
N PRO A 153 -4.61 -0.73 9.39
CA PRO A 153 -3.53 -1.70 9.50
C PRO A 153 -2.21 -1.01 9.17
N THR A 154 -1.17 -1.33 9.94
CA THR A 154 0.16 -0.77 9.77
C THR A 154 1.17 -1.90 9.88
N VAL A 155 2.08 -1.99 8.92
CA VAL A 155 3.17 -2.96 8.89
C VAL A 155 4.51 -2.26 8.86
N THR A 156 5.49 -2.88 9.50
CA THR A 156 6.87 -2.40 9.55
C THR A 156 7.82 -3.57 9.32
N ALA A 157 8.80 -3.39 8.44
CA ALA A 157 9.83 -4.39 8.15
C ALA A 157 11.23 -3.77 8.16
N LEU A 158 12.20 -4.47 8.77
CA LEU A 158 13.61 -4.16 8.60
C LEU A 158 14.10 -4.76 7.29
N VAL A 159 14.54 -3.90 6.38
CA VAL A 159 14.84 -4.25 5.00
C VAL A 159 16.25 -3.80 4.62
N PRO A 160 17.04 -4.62 3.89
CA PRO A 160 18.28 -4.16 3.28
C PRO A 160 18.00 -3.20 2.10
N ALA A 161 19.05 -2.62 1.51
CA ALA A 161 18.93 -1.96 0.20
C ALA A 161 18.38 -2.94 -0.85
N GLY A 162 17.44 -2.50 -1.69
CA GLY A 162 16.76 -3.37 -2.64
C GLY A 162 15.42 -2.82 -3.09
N THR A 163 14.72 -3.60 -3.92
CA THR A 163 13.36 -3.30 -4.38
C THR A 163 12.35 -4.09 -3.56
N TYR A 164 11.29 -3.40 -3.13
CA TYR A 164 10.20 -3.93 -2.33
C TYR A 164 8.87 -3.54 -2.95
N TYR A 165 7.87 -4.38 -2.69
CA TYR A 165 6.51 -4.15 -3.12
C TYR A 165 5.62 -4.00 -1.89
N ILE A 166 4.72 -3.02 -1.94
CA ILE A 166 3.68 -2.84 -0.95
C ILE A 166 2.37 -3.21 -1.64
N LEU A 167 1.65 -4.15 -1.04
CA LEU A 167 0.31 -4.52 -1.46
C LEU A 167 -0.67 -3.89 -0.48
N VAL A 168 -1.69 -3.24 -1.01
CA VAL A 168 -2.88 -2.85 -0.26
C VAL A 168 -4.03 -3.66 -0.84
N GLY A 169 -4.72 -4.42 0.01
CA GLY A 169 -5.78 -5.34 -0.43
C GLY A 169 -7.07 -5.07 0.31
N ASN A 170 -8.18 -5.09 -0.41
CA ASN A 170 -9.52 -5.07 0.18
C ASN A 170 -10.16 -6.45 0.08
N SER A 171 -10.79 -6.91 1.16
CA SER A 171 -11.44 -8.22 1.29
C SER A 171 -12.98 -8.16 1.29
N THR A 172 -13.59 -7.04 0.90
CA THR A 172 -15.05 -6.90 0.93
C THR A 172 -15.73 -7.66 -0.19
N ASN A 173 -16.75 -8.45 0.15
CA ASN A 173 -17.75 -8.93 -0.81
C ASN A 173 -18.74 -7.83 -1.24
N THR A 174 -18.61 -6.63 -0.67
CA THR A 174 -19.44 -5.45 -0.98
C THR A 174 -18.62 -4.25 -1.46
N PRO A 175 -19.04 -3.62 -2.55
CA PRO A 175 -18.26 -2.66 -3.31
C PRO A 175 -18.26 -1.25 -2.70
N THR A 176 -17.95 -1.07 -1.41
CA THR A 176 -17.64 0.29 -0.92
C THR A 176 -16.93 0.26 0.42
N VAL A 177 -15.63 0.02 0.40
CA VAL A 177 -14.77 0.75 1.33
C VAL A 177 -14.68 2.14 0.73
N GLY A 178 -14.95 3.20 1.50
CA GLY A 178 -14.66 4.53 0.97
C GLY A 178 -13.19 4.69 0.62
N ASP A 179 -12.79 5.88 0.18
CA ASP A 179 -11.41 6.13 -0.23
C ASP A 179 -10.40 5.60 0.80
N ILE A 180 -9.38 4.87 0.33
CA ILE A 180 -8.30 4.32 1.15
C ILE A 180 -7.07 5.19 0.96
N GLN A 181 -6.57 5.80 2.03
CA GLN A 181 -5.30 6.49 2.03
C GLN A 181 -4.17 5.50 2.29
N VAL A 182 -3.22 5.44 1.38
CA VAL A 182 -2.01 4.63 1.53
C VAL A 182 -0.87 5.55 1.95
N ASN A 183 -0.21 5.26 3.07
CA ASN A 183 0.98 5.99 3.50
C ASN A 183 2.17 5.03 3.56
N VAL A 184 3.32 5.50 3.07
CA VAL A 184 4.58 4.74 3.15
C VAL A 184 5.69 5.65 3.65
N ALA A 185 6.46 5.15 4.61
CA ALA A 185 7.60 5.84 5.21
C ALA A 185 8.82 4.92 5.24
N PHE A 186 10.01 5.51 5.14
CA PHE A 186 11.27 4.81 5.28
C PHE A 186 12.18 5.57 6.24
N THR A 187 12.73 4.86 7.20
CA THR A 187 13.73 5.37 8.14
C THR A 187 15.03 4.60 7.93
N PRO A 188 16.08 5.23 7.36
CA PRO A 188 17.38 4.58 7.23
C PRO A 188 17.87 4.02 8.56
N ALA A 189 18.43 2.82 8.53
CA ALA A 189 19.09 2.27 9.71
C ALA A 189 20.20 3.24 10.11
N ALA A 190 20.24 3.62 11.39
CA ALA A 190 21.37 4.39 11.89
C ALA A 190 22.65 3.63 11.53
N LEU A 191 23.54 4.28 10.79
CA LEU A 191 24.87 3.71 10.53
C LEU A 191 25.41 3.26 11.89
N PRO A 192 25.90 2.01 12.01
CA PRO A 192 26.50 1.59 13.26
C PRO A 192 27.50 2.66 13.63
N ALA A 193 27.36 3.23 14.84
CA ALA A 193 28.32 4.20 15.33
C ALA A 193 29.70 3.64 15.03
N PRO A 194 30.59 4.40 14.36
CA PRO A 194 31.86 3.87 13.90
C PRO A 194 32.44 3.13 15.08
N VAL A 195 32.57 1.80 14.96
CA VAL A 195 33.06 0.97 16.05
C VAL A 195 34.37 1.65 16.40
N ALA A 196 34.46 2.20 17.61
CA ALA A 196 35.71 2.74 18.10
C ALA A 196 36.63 1.54 18.13
N GLU A 197 37.34 1.34 17.03
CA GLU A 197 38.28 0.25 16.88
C GLU A 197 39.23 0.50 18.04
N ASN A 198 39.16 -0.39 19.04
CA ASN A 198 40.10 -0.39 20.14
C ASN A 198 41.42 -0.83 19.53
N ILE A 199 42.03 0.10 18.77
CA ILE A 199 43.37 -0.04 18.25
C ILE A 199 44.21 -0.17 19.51
N PRO A 200 44.81 -1.34 19.76
CA PRO A 200 45.65 -1.50 20.93
C PRO A 200 46.77 -0.45 20.81
N VAL A 201 46.76 0.51 21.73
CA VAL A 201 47.68 1.67 21.77
C VAL A 201 49.15 1.23 21.92
N ASN A 202 49.35 -0.07 22.12
CA ASN A 202 50.61 -0.74 22.38
C ASN A 202 51.30 -1.19 21.08
N ASN A 203 50.65 -1.03 19.90
CA ASN A 203 51.26 -1.37 18.62
C ASN A 203 51.90 -0.12 17.97
N PRO A 204 53.23 0.01 17.94
CA PRO A 204 53.90 1.19 17.39
C PRO A 204 53.65 1.38 15.88
N LEU A 205 53.33 0.32 15.14
CA LEU A 205 52.91 0.42 13.73
C LEU A 205 51.53 1.05 13.57
N ALA A 206 50.60 0.79 14.50
CA ALA A 206 49.27 1.37 14.45
C ALA A 206 49.30 2.88 14.73
N LEU A 207 50.17 3.32 15.65
CA LEU A 207 50.38 4.74 15.94
C LEU A 207 50.99 5.50 14.73
N LEU A 208 51.94 4.87 14.02
CA LEU A 208 52.54 5.45 12.82
C LEU A 208 51.52 5.61 11.67
N LEU A 209 50.64 4.62 11.47
CA LEU A 209 49.57 4.69 10.46
C LEU A 209 48.53 5.76 10.81
N LEU A 210 48.20 5.94 12.09
CA LEU A 210 47.26 6.98 12.53
C LEU A 210 47.83 8.39 12.31
N ILE A 211 49.12 8.59 12.56
CA ILE A 211 49.83 9.85 12.29
C ILE A 211 49.89 10.13 10.78
N LEU A 212 50.17 9.11 9.95
CA LEU A 212 50.22 9.25 8.49
C LEU A 212 48.83 9.55 7.88
N GLY A 213 47.76 8.92 8.39
CA GLY A 213 46.39 9.18 7.96
C GLY A 213 45.91 10.61 8.25
N LEU A 214 46.22 11.13 9.44
CA LEU A 214 45.93 12.52 9.81
C LEU A 214 46.66 13.55 8.93
N PHE A 215 47.86 13.22 8.46
CA PHE A 215 48.62 14.07 7.53
C PHE A 215 47.95 14.18 6.14
N SER A 216 47.41 13.09 5.62
CA SER A 216 46.72 13.08 4.31
C SER A 216 45.42 13.89 4.30
N ILE A 217 44.63 13.84 5.38
CA ILE A 217 43.38 14.62 5.50
C ILE A 217 43.68 16.13 5.54
N THR A 218 44.77 16.51 6.22
CA THR A 218 45.19 17.92 6.31
C THR A 218 45.71 18.45 4.96
N LEU A 219 46.38 17.62 4.17
CA LEU A 219 46.87 17.99 2.83
C LEU A 219 45.74 18.14 1.80
N MET A 220 44.66 17.36 1.89
CA MET A 220 43.51 17.50 0.98
C MET A 220 42.73 18.79 1.23
N LYS A 221 42.64 19.26 2.48
CA LYS A 221 41.94 20.52 2.80
C LYS A 221 42.67 21.77 2.28
N LYS A 222 43.98 21.69 2.03
CA LYS A 222 44.81 22.80 1.54
C LYS A 222 44.85 22.92 0.00
N ARG A 223 44.34 21.93 -0.73
CA ARG A 223 44.38 21.91 -2.21
C ARG A 223 43.12 22.47 -2.88
N ASN A 224 42.10 22.81 -2.10
CA ASN A 224 40.82 23.38 -2.55
C ASN A 224 40.62 24.85 -2.13
N GLN A 225 41.71 25.57 -1.84
CA GLN A 225 41.76 27.04 -1.75
C GLN A 225 42.79 27.55 -2.76
#